data_AF-A0A437M604-F1
#
_entry.id   AF-A0A437M604-F1
#
_cell.length_a   1.000
_cell.length_b   1.000
_cell.length_c   1.000
_cell.angle_alpha   90.00
_cell.angle_beta   90.00
_cell.angle_gamma   90.00
#
_symmetry.space_group_name_H-M   'P 1'
#
loop_
_entity.id
_entity.type
_entity.pdbx_description
1 polymer ?
#
loop_
_entity_poly.entity_id
_entity_poly.type
_entity_poly.pdbx_seq_one_letter_code
_entity_poly.pdbx_strand_id
1 'polypeptide(L)'
;MALQPECVELHIAYIGAERVRAYRELDPSLGKPILVVFSELSSATQAWAQDQYDIEIWDVDILRERAAQFPELANRFEALTGSVTDEPVPQSAEPITHKLQSELTEHVRDNVLTPTQYEELCMRVFMHLFDPDLYGFAKQASTSDGANRYDFICRIRPGNPFWDGLRADFRTKAILFECKNYEGQISADQVYSTEGYLFVGALRTVCLLISRLPAKDSAIRAAQGAMRESGKLILLLSNEDLIQMLELRSQAGAAENYLDKKIWDFVISLPR
;
A
#
# COMPACT_ATOMS: atom_id res chain seq x y z
N MET A 1 0.98 -23.78 6.72
CA MET A 1 -0.05 -24.36 7.62
C MET A 1 -1.01 -23.23 7.91
N ALA A 2 -2.20 -23.24 7.32
CA ALA A 2 -3.19 -22.18 7.54
C ALA A 2 -3.59 -22.18 9.02
N LEU A 3 -3.59 -21.01 9.67
CA LEU A 3 -4.10 -20.87 11.03
C LEU A 3 -5.59 -21.19 11.02
N GLN A 4 -6.07 -21.91 12.05
CA GLN A 4 -7.49 -22.18 12.19
C GLN A 4 -8.27 -20.85 12.33
N PRO A 5 -9.48 -20.72 11.77
CA PRO A 5 -10.26 -19.47 11.78
C PRO A 5 -10.43 -18.87 13.19
N GLU A 6 -10.64 -19.72 14.19
CA GLU A 6 -10.74 -19.36 15.61
C GLU A 6 -9.47 -18.66 16.14
N CYS A 7 -8.28 -19.03 15.65
CA CYS A 7 -7.02 -18.37 16.01
C CYS A 7 -6.89 -16.96 15.40
N VAL A 8 -7.51 -16.71 14.25
CA VAL A 8 -7.43 -15.41 13.55
C VAL A 8 -8.37 -14.40 14.21
N GLU A 9 -9.60 -14.82 14.53
CA GLU A 9 -10.57 -13.99 15.27
C GLU A 9 -10.01 -13.55 16.63
N LEU A 10 -9.46 -14.49 17.39
CA LEU A 10 -8.83 -14.22 18.68
C LEU A 10 -7.65 -13.27 18.55
N HIS A 11 -6.87 -13.35 17.48
CA HIS A 11 -5.72 -12.48 17.26
C HIS A 11 -6.13 -11.02 16.96
N ILE A 12 -7.15 -10.81 16.13
CA ILE A 12 -7.70 -9.48 15.81
C ILE A 12 -8.30 -8.84 17.07
N ALA A 13 -9.13 -9.61 17.79
CA ALA A 13 -9.74 -9.17 19.03
C ALA A 13 -8.68 -8.84 20.09
N TYR A 14 -7.62 -9.66 20.22
CA TYR A 14 -6.52 -9.43 21.15
C TYR A 14 -5.74 -8.14 20.85
N ILE A 15 -5.33 -7.91 19.60
CA ILE A 15 -4.57 -6.70 19.23
C ILE A 15 -5.41 -5.44 19.47
N GLY A 16 -6.69 -5.48 19.10
CA GLY A 16 -7.62 -4.38 19.34
C GLY A 16 -7.80 -4.11 20.84
N ALA A 17 -7.99 -5.17 21.62
CA ALA A 17 -8.22 -5.09 23.06
C ALA A 17 -7.01 -4.54 23.84
N GLU A 18 -5.80 -5.01 23.54
CA GLU A 18 -4.56 -4.53 24.17
C GLU A 18 -4.34 -3.02 23.90
N ARG A 19 -4.61 -2.57 22.67
CA ARG A 19 -4.49 -1.15 22.32
C ARG A 19 -5.47 -0.29 23.09
N VAL A 20 -6.73 -0.72 23.15
CA VAL A 20 -7.81 -0.01 23.85
C VAL A 20 -7.55 0.04 25.35
N ARG A 21 -7.07 -1.06 25.95
CA ARG A 21 -6.65 -1.11 27.35
C ARG A 21 -5.55 -0.09 27.65
N ALA A 22 -4.52 -0.01 26.82
CA ALA A 22 -3.42 0.95 27.00
C ALA A 22 -3.92 2.41 27.04
N TYR A 23 -4.98 2.76 26.29
CA TYR A 23 -5.58 4.09 26.35
C TYR A 23 -6.36 4.35 27.64
N ARG A 24 -7.07 3.36 28.18
CA ARG A 24 -7.80 3.48 29.46
C ARG A 24 -6.83 3.58 30.66
N GLU A 25 -5.67 2.95 30.58
CA GLU A 25 -4.61 3.11 31.58
C GLU A 25 -4.02 4.53 31.59
N LEU A 26 -4.04 5.23 30.45
CA LEU A 26 -3.58 6.62 30.31
C LEU A 26 -4.62 7.65 30.78
N ASP A 27 -5.91 7.36 30.63
CA ASP A 27 -7.00 8.22 31.09
C ASP A 27 -8.13 7.41 31.74
N PRO A 28 -8.13 7.26 33.08
CA PRO A 28 -9.15 6.52 33.81
C PRO A 28 -10.55 7.14 33.78
N SER A 29 -10.70 8.37 33.26
CA SER A 29 -12.01 9.04 33.14
C SER A 29 -12.81 8.57 31.91
N LEU A 30 -12.15 7.87 30.99
CA LEU A 30 -12.79 7.29 29.81
C LEU A 30 -13.76 6.18 30.22
N GLY A 31 -14.95 6.23 29.62
CA GLY A 31 -15.98 5.21 29.82
C GLY A 31 -15.58 3.85 29.26
N LYS A 32 -16.51 2.89 29.36
CA LYS A 32 -16.28 1.54 28.84
C LYS A 32 -15.97 1.60 27.34
N PRO A 33 -14.83 1.06 26.89
CA PRO A 33 -14.45 1.17 25.50
C PRO A 33 -15.23 0.20 24.62
N ILE A 34 -15.43 0.61 23.37
CA ILE A 34 -16.11 -0.18 22.34
C ILE A 34 -15.11 -0.52 21.24
N LEU A 35 -14.96 -1.80 20.93
CA LEU A 35 -14.21 -2.28 19.77
C LEU A 35 -15.19 -2.64 18.67
N VAL A 36 -15.10 -1.92 17.54
CA VAL A 36 -15.96 -2.16 16.37
C VAL A 36 -15.22 -3.07 15.39
N VAL A 37 -15.83 -4.19 15.03
CA VAL A 37 -15.24 -5.17 14.12
C VAL A 37 -16.21 -5.43 12.97
N PHE A 38 -15.73 -5.26 11.74
CA PHE A 38 -16.51 -5.51 10.51
C PHE A 38 -16.40 -6.97 10.06
N SER A 39 -16.52 -7.90 11.00
CA SER A 39 -16.60 -9.34 10.76
C SER A 39 -17.50 -9.97 11.81
N GLU A 40 -18.14 -11.10 11.48
CA GLU A 40 -18.81 -11.92 12.49
C GLU A 40 -17.75 -12.50 13.43
N LEU A 41 -18.01 -12.45 14.74
CA LEU A 41 -17.15 -13.04 15.76
C LEU A 41 -17.95 -14.08 16.52
N SER A 42 -17.34 -15.23 16.78
CA SER A 42 -18.01 -16.25 17.60
C SER A 42 -18.37 -15.71 18.99
N SER A 43 -19.47 -16.19 19.57
CA SER A 43 -19.90 -15.80 20.92
C SER A 43 -18.83 -16.11 21.99
N ALA A 44 -17.95 -17.08 21.74
CA ALA A 44 -16.81 -17.41 22.59
C ALA A 44 -15.74 -16.29 22.57
N THR A 45 -15.40 -15.76 21.40
CA THR A 45 -14.47 -14.64 21.24
C THR A 45 -15.01 -13.36 21.90
N GLN A 46 -16.32 -13.10 21.75
CA GLN A 46 -16.98 -11.96 22.37
C GLN A 46 -16.98 -12.05 23.89
N ALA A 47 -17.32 -13.22 24.45
CA ALA A 47 -17.30 -13.46 25.89
C ALA A 47 -15.88 -13.33 26.46
N TRP A 48 -14.87 -13.85 25.76
CA TRP A 48 -13.46 -13.72 26.16
C TRP A 48 -13.02 -12.25 26.22
N ALA A 49 -13.32 -11.45 25.20
CA ALA A 49 -12.90 -10.06 25.16
C ALA A 49 -13.55 -9.21 26.26
N GLN A 50 -14.84 -9.46 26.53
CA GLN A 50 -15.58 -8.81 27.61
C GLN A 50 -15.03 -9.21 28.99
N ASP A 51 -14.79 -10.50 29.24
CA ASP A 51 -14.34 -11.02 30.53
C ASP A 51 -12.90 -10.61 30.86
N GLN A 52 -12.01 -10.63 29.86
CA GLN A 52 -10.58 -10.40 30.06
C GLN A 52 -10.19 -8.91 30.00
N TYR A 53 -10.93 -8.08 29.25
CA TYR A 53 -10.53 -6.69 28.99
C TYR A 53 -11.60 -5.64 29.34
N ASP A 54 -12.81 -6.06 29.74
CA ASP A 54 -13.94 -5.15 30.03
C ASP A 54 -14.26 -4.24 28.81
N ILE A 55 -14.18 -4.79 27.61
CA ILE A 55 -14.43 -4.10 26.33
C ILE A 55 -15.74 -4.62 25.74
N GLU A 56 -16.59 -3.70 25.27
CA GLU A 56 -17.79 -4.06 24.52
C GLU A 56 -17.42 -4.24 23.03
N ILE A 57 -17.72 -5.41 22.46
CA ILE A 57 -17.50 -5.67 21.03
C ILE A 57 -18.80 -5.39 20.28
N TRP A 58 -18.71 -4.57 19.22
CA TRP A 58 -19.78 -4.40 18.24
C TRP A 58 -19.32 -5.03 16.93
N ASP A 59 -19.82 -6.22 16.66
CA ASP A 59 -19.65 -6.91 15.38
C ASP A 59 -20.70 -6.43 14.36
N VAL A 60 -20.67 -7.03 13.16
CA VAL A 60 -21.60 -6.65 12.08
C VAL A 60 -23.07 -6.84 12.47
N ASP A 61 -23.40 -7.84 13.29
CA ASP A 61 -24.78 -8.15 13.67
C ASP A 61 -25.30 -7.16 14.71
N ILE A 62 -24.50 -6.83 15.72
CA ILE A 62 -24.83 -5.83 16.73
C ILE A 62 -24.97 -4.45 16.07
N LEU A 63 -24.07 -4.13 15.13
CA LEU A 63 -24.16 -2.87 14.37
C LEU A 63 -25.44 -2.82 13.53
N ARG A 64 -25.82 -3.94 12.89
CA ARG A 64 -27.06 -4.06 12.11
C ARG A 64 -28.29 -3.84 12.98
N GLU A 65 -28.35 -4.51 14.12
CA GLU A 65 -29.46 -4.39 15.08
C GLU A 65 -29.62 -2.95 15.58
N ARG A 66 -28.50 -2.30 15.95
CA ARG A 66 -28.52 -0.90 16.41
C ARG A 66 -28.87 0.07 15.29
N ALA A 67 -28.40 -0.17 14.07
CA ALA A 67 -28.71 0.66 12.91
C ALA A 67 -30.18 0.56 12.49
N ALA A 68 -30.85 -0.57 12.73
CA ALA A 68 -32.25 -0.81 12.36
C ALA A 68 -33.24 0.24 12.92
N GLN A 69 -32.88 0.89 14.03
CA GLN A 69 -33.68 1.95 14.65
C GLN A 69 -33.64 3.28 13.86
N PHE A 70 -32.71 3.41 12.91
CA PHE A 70 -32.45 4.61 12.14
C PHE A 70 -32.50 4.28 10.64
N PRO A 71 -33.63 4.48 9.94
CA PRO A 71 -33.83 3.98 8.58
C PRO A 71 -32.75 4.41 7.57
N GLU A 72 -32.26 5.65 7.67
CA GLU A 72 -31.18 6.15 6.80
C GLU A 72 -29.84 5.49 7.11
N LEU A 73 -29.55 5.25 8.38
CA LEU A 73 -28.33 4.56 8.82
C LEU A 73 -28.40 3.07 8.50
N ALA A 74 -29.54 2.42 8.70
CA ALA A 74 -29.78 1.02 8.32
C ALA A 74 -29.55 0.84 6.82
N ASN A 75 -30.10 1.71 5.97
CA ASN A 75 -29.89 1.62 4.52
C ASN A 75 -28.42 1.82 4.12
N ARG A 76 -27.73 2.76 4.77
CA ARG A 76 -26.29 2.99 4.53
C ARG A 76 -25.44 1.83 5.05
N PHE A 77 -25.81 1.25 6.19
CA PHE A 77 -25.14 0.11 6.78
C PHE A 77 -25.36 -1.13 5.91
N GLU A 78 -26.58 -1.42 5.49
CA GLU A 78 -26.89 -2.49 4.53
C GLU A 78 -26.23 -2.26 3.17
N ALA A 79 -26.05 -1.03 2.69
CA ALA A 79 -25.26 -0.78 1.49
C ALA A 79 -23.75 -1.04 1.69
N LEU A 80 -23.27 -1.02 2.94
CA LEU A 80 -21.90 -1.36 3.32
C LEU A 80 -21.75 -2.87 3.65
N THR A 81 -22.83 -3.55 4.08
CA THR A 81 -22.79 -4.92 4.63
C THR A 81 -23.59 -5.98 3.85
N GLY A 82 -24.54 -5.59 3.01
CA GLY A 82 -25.25 -6.45 2.06
C GLY A 82 -24.65 -6.25 0.66
N SER A 83 -24.21 -7.27 -0.07
CA SER A 83 -24.73 -8.65 -0.13
C SER A 83 -23.70 -9.71 0.29
N VAL A 84 -24.02 -10.46 1.35
CA VAL A 84 -23.60 -11.86 1.54
C VAL A 84 -24.88 -12.70 1.50
N THR A 85 -25.41 -12.90 0.30
CA THR A 85 -26.27 -14.06 0.01
C THR A 85 -25.36 -15.23 -0.32
N ASP A 86 -25.78 -16.46 0.00
CA ASP A 86 -25.08 -17.75 -0.18
C ASP A 86 -24.81 -18.13 -1.67
N GLU A 87 -24.54 -17.13 -2.51
CA GLU A 87 -23.90 -17.21 -3.81
C GLU A 87 -22.38 -16.97 -3.64
N PRO A 88 -21.53 -17.42 -4.58
CA PRO A 88 -20.08 -17.36 -4.41
C PRO A 88 -19.64 -15.92 -4.11
N VAL A 89 -18.85 -15.77 -3.04
CA VAL A 89 -18.19 -14.53 -2.56
C VAL A 89 -18.11 -13.43 -3.65
N PRO A 90 -18.77 -12.26 -3.48
CA PRO A 90 -18.70 -11.20 -4.48
C PRO A 90 -17.30 -10.57 -4.56
N GLN A 91 -16.74 -10.62 -5.76
CA GLN A 91 -15.49 -10.00 -6.24
C GLN A 91 -15.53 -8.45 -6.25
N SER A 92 -15.87 -7.79 -5.14
CA SER A 92 -16.12 -6.33 -5.12
C SER A 92 -14.88 -5.44 -5.25
N ALA A 93 -13.66 -6.00 -5.22
CA ALA A 93 -12.42 -5.30 -5.56
C ALA A 93 -11.93 -5.53 -7.01
N GLU A 94 -12.53 -6.47 -7.75
CA GLU A 94 -12.16 -6.76 -9.13
C GLU A 94 -12.46 -5.64 -10.14
N PRO A 95 -13.53 -4.81 -10.04
CA PRO A 95 -13.79 -3.84 -11.11
C PRO A 95 -12.72 -2.75 -11.20
N ILE A 96 -12.17 -2.28 -10.08
CA ILE A 96 -11.06 -1.30 -10.09
C ILE A 96 -9.75 -1.97 -10.48
N THR A 97 -9.45 -3.15 -9.92
CA THR A 97 -8.22 -3.90 -10.23
C THR A 97 -8.14 -4.25 -11.71
N HIS A 98 -9.21 -4.83 -12.26
CA HIS A 98 -9.33 -5.17 -13.67
C HIS A 98 -9.26 -3.93 -14.58
N LYS A 99 -9.87 -2.81 -14.16
CA LYS A 99 -9.76 -1.54 -14.89
C LYS A 99 -8.30 -1.06 -14.95
N LEU A 100 -7.60 -1.01 -13.82
CA LEU A 100 -6.19 -0.59 -13.76
C LEU A 100 -5.29 -1.53 -14.57
N GLN A 101 -5.50 -2.85 -14.47
CA GLN A 101 -4.78 -3.84 -15.27
C GLN A 101 -5.03 -3.66 -16.76
N SER A 102 -6.27 -3.42 -17.17
CA SER A 102 -6.62 -3.16 -18.57
C SER A 102 -5.94 -1.89 -19.09
N GLU A 103 -6.00 -0.79 -18.33
CA GLU A 103 -5.34 0.47 -18.69
C GLU A 103 -3.82 0.29 -18.83
N LEU A 104 -3.16 -0.43 -17.91
CA LEU A 104 -1.72 -0.72 -17.99
C LEU A 104 -1.39 -1.62 -19.18
N THR A 105 -2.18 -2.67 -19.41
CA THR A 105 -1.96 -3.66 -20.49
C THR A 105 -2.12 -3.03 -21.87
N GLU A 106 -3.15 -2.21 -22.04
CA GLU A 106 -3.36 -1.42 -23.25
C GLU A 106 -2.18 -0.48 -23.48
N HIS A 107 -1.73 0.21 -22.43
CA HIS A 107 -0.60 1.15 -22.52
C HIS A 107 0.76 0.48 -22.79
N VAL A 108 0.96 -0.76 -22.34
CA VAL A 108 2.13 -1.58 -22.72
C VAL A 108 2.10 -1.88 -24.22
N ARG A 109 0.94 -2.28 -24.74
CA ARG A 109 0.78 -2.63 -26.16
C ARG A 109 0.99 -1.43 -27.06
N ASP A 110 0.28 -0.35 -26.76
CA ASP A 110 0.27 0.88 -27.54
C ASP A 110 0.42 2.06 -26.58
N ASN A 111 1.33 2.98 -26.87
CA ASN A 111 1.57 4.15 -26.01
C ASN A 111 0.43 5.18 -26.13
N VAL A 112 -0.73 4.86 -25.57
CA VAL A 112 -2.00 5.59 -25.75
C VAL A 112 -2.18 6.76 -24.77
N LEU A 113 -1.48 6.72 -23.63
CA LEU A 113 -1.55 7.77 -22.62
C LEU A 113 -0.50 8.87 -22.85
N THR A 114 -0.87 10.11 -22.56
CA THR A 114 0.10 11.19 -22.39
C THR A 114 0.94 10.99 -21.12
N PRO A 115 2.13 11.61 -20.99
CA PRO A 115 2.95 11.51 -19.78
C PRO A 115 2.17 11.80 -18.48
N THR A 116 1.40 12.89 -18.44
CA THR A 116 0.59 13.26 -17.26
C THR A 116 -0.52 12.26 -16.94
N GLN A 117 -1.13 11.64 -17.96
CA GLN A 117 -2.11 10.56 -17.74
C GLN A 117 -1.44 9.29 -17.21
N TYR A 118 -0.22 9.01 -17.68
CA TYR A 118 0.56 7.87 -17.20
C TYR A 118 1.02 8.05 -15.74
N GLU A 119 1.46 9.25 -15.36
CA GLU A 119 1.75 9.63 -13.96
C GLU A 119 0.53 9.38 -13.06
N GLU A 120 -0.66 9.83 -13.50
CA GLU A 120 -1.93 9.63 -12.77
C GLU A 120 -2.32 8.15 -12.66
N LEU A 121 -2.12 7.37 -13.72
CA LEU A 121 -2.34 5.93 -13.69
C LEU A 121 -1.41 5.26 -12.68
N CYS A 122 -0.11 5.56 -12.71
CA CYS A 122 0.85 5.01 -11.75
C CYS A 122 0.46 5.38 -10.31
N MET A 123 0.10 6.63 -10.05
CA MET A 123 -0.34 7.07 -8.72
C MET A 123 -1.59 6.29 -8.25
N ARG A 124 -2.60 6.13 -9.11
CA ARG A 124 -3.81 5.33 -8.79
C ARG A 124 -3.49 3.87 -8.48
N VAL A 125 -2.54 3.26 -9.21
CA VAL A 125 -2.10 1.88 -8.96
C VAL A 125 -1.50 1.75 -7.56
N PHE A 126 -0.57 2.64 -7.19
CA PHE A 126 0.05 2.59 -5.87
C PHE A 126 -0.92 2.91 -4.73
N MET A 127 -1.86 3.83 -4.93
CA MET A 127 -2.94 4.08 -3.98
C MET A 127 -3.82 2.83 -3.81
N HIS A 128 -4.16 2.13 -4.90
CA HIS A 128 -5.01 0.95 -4.86
C HIS A 128 -4.33 -0.27 -4.22
N LEU A 129 -3.01 -0.40 -4.40
CA LEU A 129 -2.21 -1.50 -3.88
C LEU A 129 -1.84 -1.31 -2.41
N PHE A 130 -1.51 -0.10 -1.99
CA PHE A 130 -0.80 0.12 -0.72
C PHE A 130 -1.48 1.14 0.20
N ASP A 131 -2.71 1.57 -0.07
CA ASP A 131 -3.50 2.22 0.97
C ASP A 131 -3.88 1.19 2.05
N PRO A 132 -3.67 1.48 3.35
CA PRO A 132 -3.35 2.80 3.89
C PRO A 132 -1.88 2.98 4.34
N ASP A 133 -1.00 2.04 3.98
CA ASP A 133 0.41 2.03 4.36
C ASP A 133 1.21 3.14 3.66
N LEU A 134 0.95 3.38 2.38
CA LEU A 134 1.37 4.57 1.66
C LEU A 134 0.24 5.58 1.62
N TYR A 135 0.50 6.82 2.04
CA TYR A 135 -0.54 7.84 2.14
C TYR A 135 -0.02 9.24 1.86
N GLY A 136 -0.95 10.19 1.73
CA GLY A 136 -0.59 11.59 1.48
C GLY A 136 0.14 11.78 0.16
N PHE A 137 -0.27 11.02 -0.87
CA PHE A 137 0.23 11.18 -2.24
C PHE A 137 0.04 12.63 -2.68
N ALA A 138 1.13 13.25 -3.11
CA ALA A 138 1.14 14.63 -3.55
C ALA A 138 1.94 14.75 -4.85
N LYS A 139 1.32 15.36 -5.86
CA LYS A 139 2.05 15.87 -7.02
C LYS A 139 2.85 17.09 -6.56
N GLN A 140 4.15 17.10 -6.75
CA GLN A 140 4.94 18.29 -6.44
C GLN A 140 4.98 19.20 -7.66
N ALA A 141 4.30 20.34 -7.56
CA ALA A 141 4.47 21.45 -8.49
C ALA A 141 5.65 22.30 -8.00
N SER A 142 6.73 22.34 -8.78
CA SER A 142 7.90 23.24 -8.69
C SER A 142 8.57 23.37 -7.30
N THR A 143 9.78 22.84 -7.16
CA THR A 143 10.71 23.35 -6.15
C THR A 143 11.16 24.77 -6.52
N SER A 144 11.55 25.57 -5.54
CA SER A 144 11.85 27.02 -5.65
C SER A 144 12.94 27.39 -6.67
N ASP A 145 13.66 26.41 -7.17
CA ASP A 145 14.81 26.46 -8.05
C ASP A 145 14.50 26.03 -9.50
N GLY A 146 13.26 25.62 -9.80
CA GLY A 146 12.72 25.51 -11.17
C GLY A 146 13.39 24.49 -12.10
N ALA A 147 14.45 23.80 -11.65
CA ALA A 147 15.31 23.02 -12.54
C ALA A 147 14.95 21.54 -12.64
N ASN A 148 14.22 20.97 -11.67
CA ASN A 148 14.09 19.51 -11.56
C ASN A 148 12.81 19.12 -10.80
N ARG A 149 11.95 18.32 -11.42
CA ARG A 149 10.62 17.95 -10.89
C ARG A 149 10.41 16.45 -11.01
N TYR A 150 10.19 15.80 -9.88
CA TYR A 150 9.65 14.44 -9.81
C TYR A 150 8.12 14.49 -9.89
N ASP A 151 7.49 13.38 -10.30
CA ASP A 151 6.07 13.37 -10.63
C ASP A 151 5.18 13.40 -9.39
N PHE A 152 5.43 12.50 -8.44
CA PHE A 152 4.73 12.49 -7.15
C PHE A 152 5.55 11.89 -6.01
N ILE A 153 5.07 12.11 -4.79
CA ILE A 153 5.69 11.62 -3.55
C ILE A 153 4.60 11.12 -2.61
N CYS A 154 4.89 10.10 -1.80
CA CYS A 154 4.01 9.69 -0.71
C CYS A 154 4.78 9.55 0.61
N ARG A 155 4.02 9.52 1.71
CA ARG A 155 4.50 9.23 3.06
C ARG A 155 4.33 7.75 3.35
N ILE A 156 5.22 7.23 4.18
CA ILE A 156 5.16 5.87 4.67
C ILE A 156 4.55 5.87 6.08
N ARG A 157 3.48 5.10 6.30
CA ARG A 157 2.85 4.92 7.61
C ARG A 157 3.59 3.84 8.41
N PRO A 158 3.88 4.07 9.70
CA PRO A 158 4.42 3.02 10.56
C PRO A 158 3.40 1.91 10.82
N GLY A 159 3.86 0.67 10.97
CA GLY A 159 3.04 -0.47 11.38
C GLY A 159 3.01 -1.65 10.42
N ASN A 160 3.41 -1.45 9.16
CA ASN A 160 3.61 -2.53 8.21
C ASN A 160 5.10 -2.94 8.19
N PRO A 161 5.45 -4.22 8.46
CA PRO A 161 6.84 -4.66 8.58
C PRO A 161 7.71 -4.39 7.34
N PHE A 162 7.17 -4.56 6.14
CA PHE A 162 7.91 -4.32 4.90
C PHE A 162 8.27 -2.84 4.76
N TRP A 163 7.28 -1.97 4.92
CA TRP A 163 7.47 -0.53 4.82
C TRP A 163 8.35 0.03 5.95
N ASP A 164 8.23 -0.53 7.16
CA ASP A 164 9.09 -0.18 8.30
C ASP A 164 10.55 -0.60 8.07
N GLY A 165 10.77 -1.78 7.48
CA GLY A 165 12.09 -2.23 7.02
C GLY A 165 12.68 -1.26 5.99
N LEU A 166 11.91 -0.93 4.95
CA LEU A 166 12.34 0.03 3.92
C LEU A 166 12.75 1.40 4.52
N ARG A 167 12.00 1.91 5.50
CA ARG A 167 12.35 3.16 6.20
C ARG A 167 13.67 3.03 6.96
N ALA A 168 13.88 1.91 7.66
CA ALA A 168 15.07 1.68 8.47
C ALA A 168 16.30 1.50 7.57
N ASP A 169 16.22 0.59 6.61
CA ASP A 169 17.34 0.17 5.76
C ASP A 169 17.87 1.30 4.89
N PHE A 170 16.97 2.12 4.34
CA PHE A 170 17.35 3.22 3.45
C PHE A 170 17.31 4.59 4.14
N ARG A 171 16.96 4.67 5.43
CA ARG A 171 16.80 5.92 6.19
C ARG A 171 15.88 6.93 5.49
N THR A 172 14.76 6.44 4.96
CA THR A 172 13.79 7.27 4.23
C THR A 172 12.56 7.60 5.07
N LYS A 173 11.96 8.78 4.83
CA LYS A 173 10.64 9.16 5.35
C LYS A 173 9.55 9.19 4.29
N ALA A 174 9.93 9.20 3.01
CA ALA A 174 9.02 9.35 1.88
C ALA A 174 9.54 8.59 0.66
N ILE A 175 8.63 8.17 -0.21
CA ILE A 175 8.97 7.51 -1.47
C ILE A 175 8.71 8.50 -2.60
N LEU A 176 9.75 8.79 -3.38
CA LEU A 176 9.62 9.55 -4.61
C LEU A 176 9.23 8.63 -5.77
N PHE A 177 8.46 9.17 -6.70
CA PHE A 177 8.02 8.48 -7.89
C PHE A 177 8.37 9.29 -9.12
N GLU A 178 8.93 8.59 -10.11
CA GLU A 178 9.24 9.13 -11.43
C GLU A 178 8.67 8.18 -12.48
N CYS A 179 7.88 8.71 -13.41
CA CYS A 179 7.14 7.97 -14.42
C CYS A 179 7.69 8.31 -15.82
N LYS A 180 8.36 7.36 -16.45
CA LYS A 180 8.93 7.49 -17.80
C LYS A 180 8.02 6.85 -18.84
N ASN A 181 7.28 7.70 -19.54
CA ASN A 181 6.38 7.29 -20.63
C ASN A 181 7.04 7.41 -22.01
N TYR A 182 7.92 6.46 -22.36
CA TYR A 182 8.63 6.44 -23.64
C TYR A 182 8.20 5.30 -24.55
N GLU A 183 8.40 5.49 -25.86
CA GLU A 183 8.27 4.41 -26.85
C GLU A 183 9.27 3.29 -26.60
N GLY A 184 10.50 3.65 -26.26
CA GLY A 184 11.59 2.70 -25.98
C GLY A 184 11.86 2.51 -24.49
N GLN A 185 12.67 1.49 -24.19
CA GLN A 185 13.15 1.21 -22.84
C GLN A 185 14.04 2.33 -22.30
N ILE A 186 13.94 2.61 -21.00
CA ILE A 186 14.80 3.58 -20.30
C ILE A 186 16.26 3.10 -20.23
N SER A 187 17.18 4.06 -20.18
CA SER A 187 18.64 3.86 -20.07
C SER A 187 19.20 4.56 -18.84
N ALA A 188 20.52 4.47 -18.65
CA ALA A 188 21.26 5.11 -17.56
C ALA A 188 20.92 6.60 -17.36
N ASP A 189 20.73 7.37 -18.44
CA ASP A 189 20.48 8.81 -18.37
C ASP A 189 19.24 9.17 -17.54
N GLN A 190 18.20 8.34 -17.64
CA GLN A 190 16.97 8.54 -16.86
C GLN A 190 17.22 8.28 -15.38
N VAL A 191 18.07 7.31 -15.04
CA VAL A 191 18.43 7.03 -13.65
C VAL A 191 19.29 8.15 -13.07
N TYR A 192 20.28 8.65 -13.81
CA TYR A 192 21.14 9.75 -13.33
C TYR A 192 20.38 11.04 -13.08
N SER A 193 19.44 11.39 -13.97
CA SER A 193 18.57 12.55 -13.75
C SER A 193 17.68 12.36 -12.52
N THR A 194 17.10 11.17 -12.32
CA THR A 194 16.31 10.84 -11.12
C THR A 194 17.13 10.84 -9.83
N GLU A 195 18.38 10.36 -9.84
CA GLU A 195 19.23 10.32 -8.66
C GLU A 195 19.49 11.72 -8.07
N GLY A 196 19.55 12.74 -8.94
CA GLY A 196 19.69 14.13 -8.54
C GLY A 196 18.55 14.64 -7.63
N TYR A 197 17.37 14.01 -7.67
CA TYR A 197 16.22 14.38 -6.84
C TYR A 197 16.29 13.80 -5.42
N LEU A 198 16.98 12.67 -5.28
CA LEU A 198 17.10 11.98 -4.01
C LEU A 198 18.11 12.71 -3.12
N PHE A 199 17.68 13.03 -1.91
CA PHE A 199 18.46 13.80 -0.96
C PHE A 199 18.49 13.12 0.41
N VAL A 200 19.66 12.58 0.74
CA VAL A 200 19.94 11.89 2.01
C VAL A 200 19.66 12.80 3.21
N GLY A 201 20.09 14.07 3.14
CA GLY A 201 19.88 15.03 4.24
C GLY A 201 18.40 15.34 4.52
N ALA A 202 17.52 15.20 3.52
CA ALA A 202 16.07 15.37 3.68
C ALA A 202 15.33 14.04 3.88
N LEU A 203 16.03 12.91 4.06
CA LEU A 203 15.45 11.57 4.24
C LEU A 203 14.54 11.18 3.06
N ARG A 204 14.96 11.53 1.84
CA ARG A 204 14.34 11.14 0.56
C ARG A 204 15.35 10.34 -0.24
N THR A 205 15.54 9.08 0.14
CA THR A 205 16.60 8.21 -0.39
C THR A 205 16.08 7.05 -1.24
N VAL A 206 14.75 6.89 -1.31
CA VAL A 206 14.08 5.85 -2.10
C VAL A 206 13.25 6.50 -3.22
N CYS A 207 13.46 6.03 -4.44
CA CYS A 207 12.65 6.35 -5.61
C CYS A 207 12.14 5.08 -6.28
N LEU A 208 10.87 5.07 -6.69
CA LEU A 208 10.32 4.11 -7.63
C LEU A 208 10.30 4.77 -9.01
N LEU A 209 11.21 4.35 -9.89
CA LEU A 209 11.27 4.82 -11.27
C LEU A 209 10.49 3.84 -12.14
N ILE A 210 9.29 4.25 -12.53
CA ILE A 210 8.30 3.44 -13.24
C ILE A 210 8.37 3.77 -14.73
N SER A 211 8.48 2.76 -15.58
CA SER A 211 8.47 2.94 -17.04
C SER A 211 7.46 2.04 -17.74
N ARG A 212 6.99 2.48 -18.91
CA ARG A 212 6.04 1.70 -19.72
C ARG A 212 6.58 0.31 -20.09
N LEU A 213 7.87 0.24 -20.42
CA LEU A 213 8.59 -0.98 -20.79
C LEU A 213 9.69 -1.33 -19.77
N PRO A 214 10.17 -2.59 -19.72
CA PRO A 214 11.30 -2.98 -18.89
C PRO A 214 12.55 -2.15 -19.16
N ALA A 215 13.34 -1.88 -18.13
CA ALA A 215 14.56 -1.09 -18.22
C ALA A 215 15.69 -1.85 -18.97
N LYS A 216 16.59 -1.10 -19.62
CA LYS A 216 17.83 -1.69 -20.18
C LYS A 216 18.83 -2.00 -19.07
N ASP A 217 19.76 -2.91 -19.33
CA ASP A 217 20.86 -3.21 -18.39
C ASP A 217 21.69 -1.97 -18.00
N SER A 218 21.77 -0.97 -18.89
CA SER A 218 22.45 0.28 -18.57
C SER A 218 21.76 1.07 -17.48
N ALA A 219 20.42 1.06 -17.43
CA ALA A 219 19.65 1.66 -16.34
C ALA A 219 19.84 0.86 -15.03
N ILE A 220 19.82 -0.48 -15.11
CA ILE A 220 20.08 -1.34 -13.94
C ILE A 220 21.45 -1.03 -13.33
N ARG A 221 22.50 -0.98 -14.16
CA ARG A 221 23.86 -0.64 -13.71
C ARG A 221 23.95 0.77 -13.10
N ALA A 222 23.23 1.74 -13.67
CA ALA A 222 23.20 3.09 -13.11
C ALA A 222 22.51 3.12 -11.73
N ALA A 223 21.40 2.39 -11.56
CA ALA A 223 20.70 2.30 -10.28
C ALA A 223 21.55 1.58 -9.21
N GLN A 224 22.28 0.54 -9.60
CA GLN A 224 23.27 -0.12 -8.75
C GLN A 224 24.41 0.83 -8.35
N GLY A 225 24.88 1.68 -9.28
CA GLY A 225 25.84 2.74 -9.02
C GLY A 225 25.34 3.72 -7.95
N ALA A 226 24.13 4.24 -8.11
CA ALA A 226 23.49 5.13 -7.13
C ALA A 226 23.41 4.48 -5.73
N MET A 227 23.02 3.20 -5.66
CA MET A 227 22.99 2.49 -4.39
C MET A 227 24.38 2.36 -3.75
N ARG A 228 25.39 1.96 -4.52
CA ARG A 228 26.75 1.72 -4.02
C ARG A 228 27.46 3.00 -3.59
N GLU A 229 27.29 4.08 -4.35
CA GLU A 229 28.05 5.30 -4.18
C GLU A 229 27.40 6.26 -3.20
N SER A 230 26.06 6.30 -3.15
CA SER A 230 25.33 7.29 -2.37
C SER A 230 24.26 6.70 -1.44
N GLY A 231 24.10 5.37 -1.41
CA GLY A 231 23.12 4.69 -0.56
C GLY A 231 21.67 4.97 -0.96
N LYS A 232 21.46 5.41 -2.22
CA LYS A 232 20.15 5.78 -2.75
C LYS A 232 19.55 4.58 -3.49
N LEU A 233 18.36 4.15 -3.07
CA LEU A 233 17.61 3.12 -3.78
C LEU A 233 16.77 3.76 -4.89
N ILE A 234 17.07 3.40 -6.14
CA ILE A 234 16.20 3.67 -7.28
C ILE A 234 15.71 2.31 -7.78
N LEU A 235 14.51 1.92 -7.37
CA LEU A 235 13.91 0.67 -7.81
C LEU A 235 13.25 0.88 -9.17
N LEU A 236 13.73 0.17 -10.18
CA LEU A 236 13.21 0.22 -11.54
C LEU A 236 12.02 -0.72 -11.67
N LEU A 237 10.86 -0.18 -12.00
CA LEU A 237 9.62 -0.94 -12.20
C LEU A 237 9.08 -0.69 -13.61
N SER A 238 8.51 -1.71 -14.23
CA SER A 238 7.76 -1.57 -15.48
C SER A 238 6.26 -1.71 -15.26
N ASN A 239 5.45 -1.40 -16.28
CA ASN A 239 4.02 -1.72 -16.25
C ASN A 239 3.76 -3.22 -16.01
N GLU A 240 4.65 -4.12 -16.47
CA GLU A 240 4.51 -5.56 -16.20
C GLU A 240 4.65 -5.87 -14.71
N ASP A 241 5.49 -5.13 -13.99
CA ASP A 241 5.63 -5.26 -12.54
C ASP A 241 4.37 -4.76 -11.81
N LEU A 242 3.81 -3.64 -12.26
CA LEU A 242 2.56 -3.08 -11.72
C LEU A 242 1.38 -4.03 -11.96
N ILE A 243 1.28 -4.63 -13.15
CA ILE A 243 0.25 -5.64 -13.48
C ILE A 243 0.40 -6.86 -12.57
N GLN A 244 1.61 -7.38 -12.39
CA GLN A 244 1.87 -8.52 -11.50
C GLN A 244 1.46 -8.22 -10.04
N MET A 245 1.79 -7.03 -9.53
CA MET A 245 1.35 -6.65 -8.18
C MET A 245 -0.18 -6.56 -8.07
N LEU A 246 -0.87 -6.08 -9.12
CA LEU A 246 -2.35 -6.04 -9.16
C LEU A 246 -2.96 -7.44 -9.21
N GLU A 247 -2.36 -8.40 -9.92
CA GLU A 247 -2.79 -9.81 -9.96
C GLU A 247 -2.65 -10.48 -8.59
N LEU A 248 -1.57 -10.17 -7.87
CA LEU A 248 -1.27 -10.71 -6.55
C LEU A 248 -2.14 -10.12 -5.42
N ARG A 249 -2.83 -8.99 -5.66
CA ARG A 249 -3.58 -8.24 -4.64
C ARG A 249 -4.63 -9.06 -3.89
N SER A 250 -5.17 -10.12 -4.50
CA SER A 250 -6.13 -11.02 -3.85
C SER A 250 -5.55 -11.69 -2.58
N GLN A 251 -4.22 -11.69 -2.43
CA GLN A 251 -3.51 -12.23 -1.28
C GLN A 251 -2.90 -11.09 -0.46
N ALA A 252 -3.27 -11.01 0.82
CA ALA A 252 -2.74 -10.00 1.72
C ALA A 252 -1.20 -10.07 1.81
N GLY A 253 -0.53 -8.92 1.66
CA GLY A 253 0.93 -8.82 1.72
C GLY A 253 1.68 -9.26 0.45
N ALA A 254 0.98 -9.75 -0.59
CA ALA A 254 1.66 -10.33 -1.75
C ALA A 254 2.29 -9.27 -2.67
N ALA A 255 1.73 -8.07 -2.74
CA ALA A 255 2.33 -6.95 -3.47
C ALA A 255 3.61 -6.43 -2.78
N GLU A 256 3.61 -6.38 -1.46
CA GLU A 256 4.79 -6.07 -0.65
C GLU A 256 5.86 -7.14 -0.81
N ASN A 257 5.49 -8.43 -0.76
CA ASN A 257 6.42 -9.53 -1.00
C ASN A 257 7.03 -9.47 -2.42
N TYR A 258 6.27 -9.01 -3.40
CA TYR A 258 6.77 -8.78 -4.76
C TYR A 258 7.86 -7.70 -4.78
N LEU A 259 7.60 -6.56 -4.13
CA LEU A 259 8.59 -5.49 -4.00
C LEU A 259 9.81 -5.91 -3.18
N ASP A 260 9.60 -6.63 -2.07
CA ASP A 260 10.67 -7.19 -1.24
C ASP A 260 11.58 -8.10 -2.07
N LYS A 261 10.99 -9.01 -2.86
CA LYS A 261 11.75 -9.85 -3.79
C LYS A 261 12.52 -9.02 -4.81
N LYS A 262 11.92 -7.98 -5.39
CA LYS A 262 12.60 -7.09 -6.35
C LYS A 262 13.79 -6.36 -5.70
N ILE A 263 13.63 -5.90 -4.46
CA ILE A 263 14.71 -5.27 -3.69
C ILE A 263 15.80 -6.30 -3.37
N TRP A 264 15.44 -7.51 -2.95
CA TRP A 264 16.39 -8.59 -2.70
C TRP A 264 17.19 -8.95 -3.95
N ASP A 265 16.52 -9.19 -5.07
CA ASP A 265 17.15 -9.48 -6.37
C ASP A 265 18.10 -8.34 -6.78
N PHE A 266 17.69 -7.09 -6.54
CA PHE A 266 18.53 -5.91 -6.77
C PHE A 266 19.78 -5.94 -5.88
N VAL A 267 19.63 -6.16 -4.57
CA VAL A 267 20.75 -6.18 -3.60
C VAL A 267 21.75 -7.29 -3.91
N ILE A 268 21.29 -8.51 -4.20
CA ILE A 268 22.19 -9.65 -4.50
C ILE A 268 22.90 -9.50 -5.85
N SER A 269 22.33 -8.70 -6.77
CA SER A 269 22.92 -8.44 -8.09
C SER A 269 23.94 -7.29 -8.09
N LEU A 270 24.11 -6.58 -6.95
CA LEU A 270 25.06 -5.48 -6.85
C LEU A 270 26.49 -5.95 -7.17
N PRO A 271 27.17 -5.31 -8.14
CA PRO A 271 28.56 -5.61 -8.42
C PRO A 271 29.44 -5.21 -7.24
N ARG A 272 30.41 -6.07 -6.93
CA ARG A 272 31.42 -5.84 -5.90
C ARG A 272 32.18 -4.52 -6.10
#